data_AF-A0A933E5X7-F1
#
_entry.id   AF-A0A933E5X7-F1
#
_cell.length_a   1.000
_cell.length_b   1.000
_cell.length_c   1.000
_cell.angle_alpha   90.00
_cell.angle_beta   90.00
_cell.angle_gamma   90.00
#
_symmetry.space_group_name_H-M   'P 1'
#
loop_
_entity.id
_entity.type
_entity.pdbx_description
1 polymer ?
#
loop_
_entity_poly.entity_id
_entity_poly.type
_entity_poly.pdbx_seq_one_letter_code
_entity_poly.pdbx_strand_id
1 'polypeptide(L)'
;MPSDLPPGLVPGDDDLLTRLVVLKRRWVSPSMLEAVVAEQARRSAYWPLSQILQECGAISSSQLAEIAHPQAKQTMLRAITSEEDAFWDAPVAQSVGGVVLEEEIGRGGRGIVFRGREGSGAWVAVKFLTPHHTHDAREFTRFDLEIEAQRRIRHEGIIPVRDAGWHGTIPYFAMDLVQGRPLTAFLDEEPSYDWTAGVVARSARALHASHRCGVIHRDMKPDNIMIADGGRVFVMDFGVAQVDGRTVQASDEVVGTPAYMSPEQARGKRLLTPASDVYSLGATLYEMITGVQPAIGKTKEETLRRVVRRRPRDPRRIWSQIPRELGEIVMWAMERSAERRYGSAEAFADDLEAFAAGRPIHASRRPRHWLARWRRGGRSS
;
A
#
# COMPACT_ATOMS: atom_id res chain seq x y z
N MET A 1 -21.78 4.60 -32.49
CA MET A 1 -20.46 4.83 -33.12
C MET A 1 -19.53 5.31 -32.01
N PRO A 2 -18.40 4.63 -31.71
CA PRO A 2 -17.47 5.07 -30.67
C PRO A 2 -16.26 5.77 -31.30
N SER A 3 -16.21 7.09 -31.22
CA SER A 3 -15.04 8.01 -31.28
C SER A 3 -15.65 9.42 -31.09
N ASP A 4 -15.13 10.39 -30.34
CA ASP A 4 -13.76 10.81 -30.10
C ASP A 4 -13.72 11.54 -28.73
N LEU A 5 -12.81 11.15 -27.84
CA LEU A 5 -12.44 12.02 -26.72
C LEU A 5 -11.73 13.25 -27.31
N PRO A 6 -12.11 14.48 -26.92
CA PRO A 6 -11.37 15.67 -27.36
C PRO A 6 -9.89 15.55 -26.93
N PRO A 7 -8.93 15.95 -27.78
CA PRO A 7 -7.52 15.84 -27.48
C PRO A 7 -7.17 16.76 -26.29
N GLY A 8 -6.84 16.16 -25.14
CA GLY A 8 -6.37 16.89 -23.96
C GLY A 8 -6.90 16.42 -22.60
N LEU A 9 -7.84 15.45 -22.55
CA LEU A 9 -8.35 14.90 -21.28
C LEU A 9 -7.97 13.42 -21.10
N VAL A 10 -7.21 13.13 -20.05
CA VAL A 10 -6.92 11.77 -19.58
C VAL A 10 -8.17 11.27 -18.83
N PRO A 11 -8.69 10.06 -19.08
CA PRO A 11 -9.93 9.54 -18.49
C PRO A 11 -10.05 9.61 -16.94
N GLY A 12 -8.95 9.80 -16.20
CA GLY A 12 -9.00 9.98 -14.75
C GLY A 12 -9.16 11.44 -14.26
N ASP A 13 -8.69 12.41 -15.04
CA ASP A 13 -8.61 13.81 -14.60
C ASP A 13 -9.98 14.51 -14.67
N ASP A 14 -10.82 14.11 -15.64
CA ASP A 14 -12.18 14.65 -15.77
C ASP A 14 -13.12 14.12 -14.68
N ASP A 15 -12.97 12.85 -14.32
CA ASP A 15 -13.74 12.22 -13.26
C ASP A 15 -13.35 12.78 -11.89
N LEU A 16 -12.04 12.96 -11.63
CA LEU A 16 -11.60 13.61 -10.40
C LEU A 16 -12.15 15.03 -10.32
N LEU A 17 -12.02 15.83 -11.38
CA LEU A 17 -12.58 17.18 -11.39
C LEU A 17 -14.07 17.16 -11.12
N THR A 18 -14.81 16.27 -11.80
CA THR A 18 -16.24 16.13 -11.62
C THR A 18 -16.56 15.88 -10.15
N ARG A 19 -15.89 14.91 -9.51
CA ARG A 19 -16.03 14.62 -8.07
C ARG A 19 -15.85 15.89 -7.23
N LEU A 20 -14.74 16.60 -7.42
CA LEU A 20 -14.40 17.80 -6.65
C LEU A 20 -15.45 18.90 -6.83
N VAL A 21 -15.90 19.15 -8.08
CA VAL A 21 -16.88 20.19 -8.39
C VAL A 21 -18.24 19.88 -7.75
N VAL A 22 -18.74 18.65 -7.92
CA VAL A 22 -20.09 18.31 -7.44
C VAL A 22 -20.16 18.28 -5.90
N LEU A 23 -19.07 17.91 -5.23
CA LEU A 23 -18.93 18.00 -3.77
C LEU A 23 -18.85 19.46 -3.31
N LYS A 24 -17.97 20.27 -3.92
CA LYS A 24 -17.80 21.70 -3.60
C LYS A 24 -19.10 22.47 -3.72
N ARG A 25 -19.86 22.22 -4.79
CA ARG A 25 -21.15 22.85 -5.04
C ARG A 25 -22.30 22.24 -4.24
N ARG A 26 -22.06 21.13 -3.53
CA ARG A 26 -23.07 20.34 -2.81
C ARG A 26 -24.25 19.92 -3.69
N TRP A 27 -23.97 19.66 -4.97
CA TRP A 27 -24.99 19.15 -5.91
C TRP A 27 -25.34 17.70 -5.60
N VAL A 28 -24.39 16.94 -5.07
CA VAL A 28 -24.57 15.55 -4.63
C VAL A 28 -24.02 15.35 -3.22
N SER A 29 -24.60 14.39 -2.50
CA SER A 29 -24.02 13.93 -1.23
C SER A 29 -22.80 13.03 -1.50
N PRO A 30 -21.86 12.90 -0.54
CA PRO A 30 -20.76 11.93 -0.64
C PRO A 30 -21.26 10.49 -0.88
N SER A 31 -22.32 10.08 -0.19
CA SER A 31 -22.93 8.75 -0.34
C SER A 31 -23.50 8.51 -1.74
N MET A 32 -24.10 9.52 -2.36
CA MET A 32 -24.58 9.43 -3.74
C MET A 32 -23.41 9.33 -4.71
N LEU A 33 -22.36 10.13 -4.50
CA LEU A 33 -21.16 10.08 -5.34
C LEU A 33 -20.50 8.69 -5.30
N GLU A 34 -20.39 8.08 -4.12
CA GLU A 34 -19.90 6.71 -3.97
C GLU A 34 -20.74 5.70 -4.75
N ALA A 35 -22.08 5.79 -4.67
CA ALA A 35 -22.98 4.92 -5.41
C ALA A 35 -22.80 5.05 -6.93
N VAL A 36 -22.60 6.27 -7.42
CA VAL A 36 -22.37 6.56 -8.84
C VAL A 36 -21.01 6.03 -9.30
N VAL A 37 -19.97 6.17 -8.49
CA VAL A 37 -18.65 5.58 -8.76
C VAL A 37 -18.72 4.06 -8.82
N ALA A 38 -19.45 3.44 -7.89
CA ALA A 38 -19.66 1.99 -7.90
C ALA A 38 -20.46 1.52 -9.12
N GLU A 39 -21.38 2.34 -9.64
CA GLU A 39 -22.08 2.09 -10.90
C GLU A 39 -21.14 2.20 -12.10
N GLN A 40 -20.33 3.25 -12.18
CA GLN A 40 -19.32 3.43 -13.23
C GLN A 40 -18.40 2.22 -13.34
N ALA A 41 -17.93 1.70 -12.20
CA ALA A 41 -17.05 0.53 -12.14
C ALA A 41 -17.72 -0.78 -12.61
N ARG A 42 -19.06 -0.86 -12.56
CA ARG A 42 -19.84 -2.02 -13.04
C ARG A 42 -20.10 -2.00 -14.54
N ARG A 43 -19.91 -0.85 -15.21
CA ARG A 43 -20.14 -0.73 -16.66
C ARG A 43 -19.03 -1.42 -17.45
N SER A 44 -19.42 -2.10 -18.53
CA SER A 44 -18.49 -2.80 -19.43
C SER A 44 -17.66 -1.87 -20.31
N ALA A 45 -18.15 -0.64 -20.53
CA ALA A 45 -17.46 0.44 -21.22
C ALA A 45 -17.29 1.64 -20.29
N TYR A 46 -16.19 2.38 -20.44
CA TYR A 46 -15.96 3.61 -19.69
C TYR A 46 -17.01 4.66 -20.05
N TRP A 47 -17.62 5.23 -19.03
CA TRP A 47 -18.53 6.37 -19.11
C TRP A 47 -18.03 7.45 -18.16
N PRO A 48 -17.86 8.71 -18.60
CA PRO A 48 -17.48 9.80 -17.72
C PRO A 48 -18.45 9.93 -16.54
N LEU A 49 -17.92 10.18 -15.35
CA LEU A 49 -18.70 10.29 -14.13
C LEU A 49 -19.79 11.36 -14.25
N SER A 50 -19.47 12.46 -14.93
CA SER A 50 -20.39 13.58 -15.20
C SER A 50 -21.61 13.14 -16.02
N GLN A 51 -21.45 12.21 -16.96
CA GLN A 51 -22.55 11.66 -17.75
C GLN A 51 -23.43 10.71 -16.93
N ILE A 52 -22.83 9.88 -16.07
CA ILE A 52 -23.59 8.98 -15.20
C ILE A 52 -24.38 9.79 -14.17
N LEU A 53 -23.79 10.85 -13.61
CA LEU A 53 -24.49 11.77 -12.73
C LEU A 53 -25.69 12.44 -13.41
N GLN A 54 -25.55 12.84 -14.68
CA GLN A 54 -26.66 13.39 -15.45
C GLN A 54 -27.73 12.32 -15.72
N GLU A 55 -27.33 11.12 -16.12
CA GLU A 55 -28.24 9.99 -16.41
C GLU A 55 -29.08 9.62 -15.18
N CYS A 56 -28.49 9.65 -13.98
CA CYS A 56 -29.19 9.41 -12.72
C CYS A 56 -30.01 10.62 -12.24
N GLY A 57 -30.01 11.74 -12.96
CA GLY A 57 -30.70 12.98 -12.59
C GLY A 57 -30.06 13.72 -11.41
N ALA A 58 -28.83 13.37 -11.03
CA ALA A 58 -28.11 14.00 -9.92
C ALA A 58 -27.56 15.38 -10.29
N ILE A 59 -27.33 15.64 -11.59
CA ILE A 59 -26.99 16.96 -12.13
C ILE A 59 -27.80 17.28 -13.39
N SER A 60 -28.10 18.55 -13.61
CA SER A 60 -28.79 19.06 -14.80
C SER A 60 -27.85 19.23 -15.99
N SER A 61 -28.40 19.40 -17.19
CA SER A 61 -27.63 19.73 -18.40
C SER A 61 -26.88 21.07 -18.28
N SER A 62 -27.41 22.04 -17.52
CA SER A 62 -26.71 23.31 -17.26
C SER A 62 -25.53 23.12 -16.30
N GLN A 63 -25.68 22.30 -15.28
CA GLN A 63 -24.60 21.93 -14.35
C GLN A 63 -23.48 21.15 -15.06
N LEU A 64 -23.84 20.24 -15.96
CA LEU A 64 -22.88 19.52 -16.80
C LEU A 64 -22.08 20.48 -17.70
N ALA A 65 -22.75 21.46 -18.32
CA ALA A 65 -22.09 22.47 -19.13
C ALA A 65 -21.16 23.37 -18.29
N GLU A 66 -21.52 23.66 -17.03
CA GLU A 66 -20.66 24.39 -16.10
C GLU A 66 -19.38 23.63 -15.76
N ILE A 67 -19.46 22.32 -15.49
CA ILE A 67 -18.28 21.46 -15.24
C ILE A 67 -17.34 21.47 -16.44
N ALA A 68 -17.89 21.43 -17.66
CA ALA A 68 -17.12 21.42 -18.90
C ALA A 68 -16.49 22.79 -19.25
N HIS A 69 -16.92 23.89 -18.63
CA HIS A 69 -16.48 25.23 -18.99
C HIS A 69 -15.09 25.57 -18.39
N PRO A 70 -14.04 25.84 -19.21
CA PRO A 70 -12.66 25.98 -18.71
C PRO A 70 -12.45 27.06 -17.64
N GLN A 71 -13.09 28.23 -17.80
CA GLN A 71 -13.00 29.32 -16.82
C GLN A 71 -13.69 28.97 -15.50
N ALA A 72 -14.82 28.26 -15.56
CA ALA A 72 -15.56 27.85 -14.37
C ALA A 72 -14.75 26.79 -13.61
N LYS A 73 -14.13 25.86 -14.33
CA LYS A 73 -13.18 24.86 -13.80
C LYS A 73 -12.03 25.52 -13.04
N GLN A 74 -11.34 26.50 -13.63
CA GLN A 74 -10.22 27.17 -12.96
C GLN A 74 -10.64 27.92 -11.69
N THR A 75 -11.77 28.63 -11.74
CA THR A 75 -12.32 29.33 -10.56
C THR A 75 -12.68 28.33 -9.46
N MET A 76 -13.29 27.19 -9.81
CA MET A 76 -13.64 26.15 -8.83
C MET A 76 -12.41 25.55 -8.18
N LEU A 77 -11.40 25.17 -8.97
CA LEU A 77 -10.17 24.57 -8.45
C LEU A 77 -9.47 25.50 -7.46
N ARG A 78 -9.40 26.81 -7.74
CA ARG A 78 -8.85 27.79 -6.78
C ARG A 78 -9.66 27.86 -5.49
N ALA A 79 -10.99 27.85 -5.60
CA ALA A 79 -11.87 27.87 -4.44
C ALA A 79 -11.79 26.57 -3.62
N ILE A 80 -11.52 25.43 -4.27
CA ILE A 80 -11.26 24.14 -3.64
C ILE A 80 -9.93 24.20 -2.89
N THR A 81 -8.84 24.58 -3.57
CA THR A 81 -7.51 24.72 -2.96
C THR A 81 -7.55 25.60 -1.72
N SER A 82 -8.22 26.75 -1.78
CA SER A 82 -8.31 27.65 -0.62
C SER A 82 -9.06 27.05 0.58
N GLU A 83 -10.04 26.18 0.36
CA GLU A 83 -10.73 25.49 1.47
C GLU A 83 -9.89 24.33 2.02
N GLU A 84 -9.18 23.62 1.15
CA GLU A 84 -8.24 22.59 1.55
C GLU A 84 -7.11 23.19 2.40
N ASP A 85 -6.53 24.31 1.95
CA ASP A 85 -5.51 25.04 2.70
C ASP A 85 -6.02 25.47 4.08
N ALA A 86 -7.25 26.00 4.16
CA ALA A 86 -7.86 26.37 5.44
C ALA A 86 -8.07 25.16 6.38
N PHE A 87 -8.37 23.99 5.84
CA PHE A 87 -8.41 22.75 6.63
C PHE A 87 -7.02 22.39 7.15
N TRP A 88 -6.00 22.43 6.29
CA TRP A 88 -4.63 22.05 6.61
C TRP A 88 -3.91 23.04 7.54
N ASP A 89 -4.33 24.30 7.57
CA ASP A 89 -3.85 25.32 8.51
C ASP A 89 -4.24 25.01 9.97
N ALA A 90 -5.41 24.40 10.19
CA ALA A 90 -5.92 24.09 11.52
C ALA A 90 -6.77 22.80 11.55
N PRO A 91 -6.18 21.61 11.30
CA PRO A 91 -6.93 20.35 11.21
C PRO A 91 -7.40 19.83 12.58
N VAL A 92 -6.69 20.18 13.65
CA VAL A 92 -7.02 19.76 15.03
C VAL A 92 -8.34 20.36 15.49
N ALA A 93 -9.10 19.59 16.28
CA ALA A 93 -10.45 19.88 16.77
C ALA A 93 -11.55 19.92 15.70
N GLN A 94 -11.23 19.71 14.41
CA GLN A 94 -12.24 19.53 13.38
C GLN A 94 -12.89 18.15 13.48
N SER A 95 -14.18 18.06 13.12
CA SER A 95 -14.91 16.80 13.05
C SER A 95 -14.91 16.27 11.61
N VAL A 96 -14.35 15.07 11.43
CA VAL A 96 -14.28 14.35 10.15
C VAL A 96 -14.87 12.96 10.35
N GLY A 97 -15.93 12.61 9.61
CA GLY A 97 -16.56 11.29 9.74
C GLY A 97 -17.05 10.95 11.15
N GLY A 98 -17.44 11.96 11.94
CA GLY A 98 -17.83 11.78 13.34
C GLY A 98 -16.66 11.60 14.32
N VAL A 99 -15.41 11.75 13.84
CA VAL A 99 -14.18 11.74 14.64
C VAL A 99 -13.68 13.16 14.84
N VAL A 100 -13.43 13.57 16.08
CA VAL A 100 -12.75 14.84 16.37
C VAL A 100 -11.24 14.61 16.30
N LEU A 101 -10.55 15.30 15.40
CA LEU A 101 -9.09 15.17 15.21
C LEU A 101 -8.34 15.80 16.38
N GLU A 102 -7.29 15.14 16.86
CA GLU A 102 -6.48 15.62 18.01
C GLU A 102 -5.04 15.92 17.63
N GLU A 103 -4.34 15.00 16.98
CA GLU A 103 -2.93 15.16 16.63
C GLU A 103 -2.58 14.38 15.36
N GLU A 104 -1.58 14.88 14.63
CA GLU A 104 -0.97 14.15 13.53
C GLU A 104 -0.03 13.07 14.11
N ILE A 105 -0.27 11.81 13.74
CA ILE A 105 0.52 10.66 14.20
C ILE A 105 1.40 10.08 13.10
N GLY A 106 1.25 10.53 11.86
CA GLY A 106 2.09 10.10 10.76
C GLY A 106 1.87 10.91 9.49
N ARG A 107 2.96 11.15 8.78
CA ARG A 107 2.94 11.80 7.46
C ARG A 107 3.90 11.07 6.55
N GLY A 108 3.33 10.48 5.50
CA GLY A 108 4.06 9.80 4.44
C GLY A 108 3.89 10.52 3.10
N GLY A 109 4.52 9.98 2.06
CA GLY A 109 4.40 10.54 0.71
C GLY A 109 2.97 10.54 0.17
N ARG A 110 2.06 9.69 0.69
CA ARG A 110 0.70 9.52 0.15
C ARG A 110 -0.43 9.82 1.11
N GLY A 111 -0.12 10.04 2.38
CA GLY A 111 -1.17 10.35 3.32
C GLY A 111 -0.67 10.95 4.61
N ILE A 112 -1.60 11.66 5.24
CA ILE A 112 -1.43 12.23 6.58
C ILE A 112 -2.42 11.51 7.47
N VAL A 113 -1.95 10.98 8.59
CA VAL A 113 -2.74 10.21 9.53
C VAL A 113 -2.87 11.01 10.82
N PHE A 114 -4.10 11.24 11.24
CA PHE A 114 -4.42 11.85 12.52
C PHE A 114 -4.94 10.82 13.49
N ARG A 115 -4.55 10.92 14.76
CA ARG A 115 -5.33 10.38 15.86
C ARG A 115 -6.52 11.30 16.10
N GLY A 116 -7.68 10.70 16.33
CA GLY A 116 -8.86 11.40 16.80
C GLY A 116 -9.74 10.51 17.66
N ARG A 117 -10.84 11.09 18.12
CA ARG A 117 -11.79 10.44 19.03
C ARG A 117 -13.21 10.53 18.51
N GLU A 118 -13.90 9.39 18.49
CA GLU A 118 -15.33 9.38 18.17
C GLU A 118 -16.19 9.81 19.37
N GLY A 119 -17.46 10.13 19.11
CA GLY A 119 -18.45 10.40 20.16
C GLY A 119 -18.64 9.26 21.17
N SER A 120 -18.29 8.03 20.79
CA SER A 120 -18.25 6.86 21.69
C SER A 120 -17.08 6.88 22.68
N GLY A 121 -16.09 7.75 22.47
CA GLY A 121 -14.83 7.81 23.21
C GLY A 121 -13.73 6.91 22.67
N ALA A 122 -13.98 6.12 21.62
CA ALA A 122 -12.99 5.24 21.00
C ALA A 122 -11.92 6.02 20.23
N TRP A 123 -10.69 5.51 20.25
CA TRP A 123 -9.55 6.04 19.50
C TRP A 123 -9.59 5.58 18.04
N VAL A 124 -9.45 6.51 17.11
CA VAL A 124 -9.53 6.27 15.67
C VAL A 124 -8.34 6.92 14.98
N ALA A 125 -7.77 6.22 14.00
CA ALA A 125 -6.81 6.78 13.05
C ALA A 125 -7.55 7.20 11.78
N VAL A 126 -7.42 8.47 11.39
CA VAL A 126 -8.03 9.03 10.18
C VAL A 126 -6.92 9.38 9.19
N LYS A 127 -6.85 8.64 8.08
CA LYS A 127 -5.88 8.86 7.00
C LYS A 127 -6.53 9.71 5.91
N PHE A 128 -5.83 10.74 5.50
CA PHE A 128 -6.19 11.65 4.40
C PHE A 128 -5.19 11.52 3.27
N LEU A 129 -5.61 11.83 2.05
CA LEU A 129 -4.68 12.10 0.95
C LEU A 129 -3.93 13.41 1.21
N THR A 130 -2.62 13.44 0.96
CA THR A 130 -1.80 14.65 1.15
C THR A 130 -2.24 15.81 0.24
N PRO A 131 -2.15 17.08 0.68
CA PRO A 131 -2.56 18.24 -0.11
C PRO A 131 -1.94 18.33 -1.51
N HIS A 132 -0.67 17.93 -1.66
CA HIS A 132 0.00 17.95 -2.97
C HIS A 132 -0.54 16.92 -3.98
N HIS A 133 -1.40 16.01 -3.53
CA HIS A 133 -1.95 14.90 -4.32
C HIS A 133 -3.48 14.95 -4.46
N THR A 134 -4.18 15.88 -3.80
CA THR A 134 -5.66 15.97 -3.85
C THR A 134 -6.20 16.24 -5.25
N HIS A 135 -5.37 16.79 -6.14
CA HIS A 135 -5.70 17.06 -7.54
C HIS A 135 -5.02 16.10 -8.54
N ASP A 136 -4.34 15.06 -8.07
CA ASP A 136 -3.76 14.01 -8.91
C ASP A 136 -4.71 12.81 -8.96
N ALA A 137 -5.35 12.59 -10.12
CA ALA A 137 -6.28 11.48 -10.32
C ALA A 137 -5.66 10.11 -10.07
N ARG A 138 -4.34 9.96 -10.24
CA ARG A 138 -3.62 8.70 -10.01
C ARG A 138 -3.49 8.43 -8.52
N GLU A 139 -3.10 9.42 -7.74
CA GLU A 139 -3.00 9.29 -6.28
C GLU A 139 -4.38 9.12 -5.66
N PHE A 140 -5.39 9.81 -6.19
CA PHE A 140 -6.78 9.55 -5.83
C PHE A 140 -7.18 8.08 -6.07
N THR A 141 -6.89 7.55 -7.27
CA THR A 141 -7.20 6.16 -7.59
C THR A 141 -6.43 5.16 -6.70
N ARG A 142 -5.19 5.49 -6.30
CA ARG A 142 -4.43 4.69 -5.33
C ARG A 142 -5.10 4.67 -3.96
N PHE A 143 -5.59 5.81 -3.51
CA PHE A 143 -6.32 5.94 -2.26
C PHE A 143 -7.62 5.12 -2.26
N ASP A 144 -8.39 5.19 -3.36
CA ASP A 144 -9.59 4.34 -3.55
C ASP A 144 -9.24 2.84 -3.52
N LEU A 145 -8.16 2.44 -4.21
CA LEU A 145 -7.71 1.05 -4.24
C LEU A 145 -7.23 0.57 -2.87
N GLU A 146 -6.63 1.43 -2.05
CA GLU A 146 -6.23 1.11 -0.68
C GLU A 146 -7.45 0.80 0.19
N ILE A 147 -8.46 1.67 0.14
CA ILE A 147 -9.73 1.47 0.85
C ILE A 147 -10.39 0.17 0.39
N GLU A 148 -10.47 -0.05 -0.92
CA GLU A 148 -11.06 -1.26 -1.49
C GLU A 148 -10.31 -2.53 -1.05
N ALA A 149 -8.98 -2.51 -1.11
CA ALA A 149 -8.12 -3.61 -0.68
C ALA A 149 -8.37 -3.96 0.79
N GLN A 150 -8.32 -2.98 1.69
CA GLN A 150 -8.49 -3.20 3.12
C GLN A 150 -9.91 -3.64 3.50
N ARG A 151 -10.96 -3.12 2.83
CA ARG A 151 -12.36 -3.53 3.08
C ARG A 151 -12.62 -5.00 2.75
N ARG A 152 -11.89 -5.59 1.79
CA ARG A 152 -12.07 -6.99 1.35
C ARG A 152 -11.46 -8.01 2.30
N ILE A 153 -10.51 -7.59 3.14
CA ILE A 153 -9.68 -8.52 3.90
C ILE A 153 -10.19 -8.61 5.34
N ARG A 154 -10.46 -9.83 5.80
CA ARG A 154 -10.76 -10.11 7.21
C ARG A 154 -9.67 -11.01 7.78
N HIS A 155 -8.83 -10.42 8.62
CA HIS A 155 -7.73 -11.11 9.29
C HIS A 155 -7.31 -10.33 10.55
N GLU A 156 -6.88 -11.01 11.61
CA GLU A 156 -6.50 -10.36 12.88
C GLU A 156 -5.30 -9.39 12.75
N GLY A 157 -4.42 -9.65 11.78
CA GLY A 157 -3.25 -8.83 11.48
C GLY A 157 -3.47 -7.75 10.41
N ILE A 158 -4.72 -7.44 10.03
CA ILE A 158 -5.05 -6.34 9.10
C ILE A 158 -6.20 -5.53 9.69
N ILE A 159 -5.98 -4.23 9.87
CA ILE A 159 -6.99 -3.34 10.45
C ILE A 159 -8.05 -3.06 9.37
N PRO A 160 -9.33 -3.37 9.62
CA PRO A 160 -10.39 -3.06 8.67
C PRO A 160 -10.65 -1.55 8.58
N VAL A 161 -11.04 -1.10 7.40
CA VAL A 161 -11.60 0.25 7.23
C VAL A 161 -12.96 0.31 7.92
N ARG A 162 -13.11 1.24 8.85
CA ARG A 162 -14.37 1.51 9.57
C ARG A 162 -15.30 2.37 8.74
N ASP A 163 -14.75 3.47 8.24
CA ASP A 163 -15.46 4.46 7.46
C ASP A 163 -14.54 5.04 6.38
N ALA A 164 -15.10 5.51 5.28
CA ALA A 164 -14.38 6.27 4.29
C ALA A 164 -15.34 7.25 3.62
N GLY A 165 -14.80 8.38 3.19
CA GLY A 165 -15.60 9.40 2.55
C GLY A 165 -14.80 10.67 2.28
N TRP A 166 -15.48 11.80 2.38
CA TRP A 166 -14.93 13.10 2.00
C TRP A 166 -15.18 14.14 3.09
N HIS A 167 -14.15 14.90 3.44
CA HIS A 167 -14.26 16.12 4.23
C HIS A 167 -14.14 17.32 3.29
N GLY A 168 -15.27 17.90 2.90
CA GLY A 168 -15.30 18.80 1.75
C GLY A 168 -14.86 18.08 0.49
N THR A 169 -13.70 18.43 -0.05
CA THR A 169 -13.06 17.78 -1.21
C THR A 169 -11.88 16.89 -0.86
N ILE A 170 -11.54 16.76 0.44
CA ILE A 170 -10.40 15.96 0.88
C ILE A 170 -10.89 14.53 1.17
N PRO A 171 -10.42 13.51 0.44
CA PRO A 171 -10.78 12.14 0.72
C PRO A 171 -10.11 11.67 2.02
N TYR A 172 -10.85 10.87 2.80
CA TYR A 172 -10.36 10.26 4.02
C TYR A 172 -10.85 8.82 4.16
N PHE A 173 -10.14 8.05 4.99
CA PHE A 173 -10.70 6.86 5.59
C PHE A 173 -10.26 6.71 7.05
N ALA A 174 -11.13 6.08 7.83
CA ALA A 174 -10.96 5.89 9.26
C ALA A 174 -10.78 4.39 9.58
N MET A 175 -9.91 4.09 10.52
CA MET A 175 -9.64 2.74 11.02
C MET A 175 -9.36 2.78 12.53
N ASP A 176 -9.44 1.63 13.20
CA ASP A 176 -9.06 1.57 14.62
C ASP A 176 -7.61 2.02 14.81
N LEU A 177 -7.38 2.87 15.81
CA LEU A 177 -6.02 3.27 16.17
C LEU A 177 -5.30 2.10 16.83
N VAL A 178 -4.20 1.66 16.23
CA VAL A 178 -3.32 0.68 16.85
C VAL A 178 -2.27 1.40 17.69
N GLN A 179 -2.27 1.10 18.98
CA GLN A 179 -1.23 1.53 19.92
C GLN A 179 -0.02 0.60 19.76
N GLY A 180 1.11 1.14 19.31
CA GLY A 180 2.29 0.35 19.00
C GLY A 180 3.38 1.15 18.28
N ARG A 181 4.41 0.42 17.83
CA ARG A 181 5.53 0.99 17.07
C ARG A 181 5.73 0.23 15.75
N PRO A 182 6.15 0.89 14.67
CA PRO A 182 6.52 0.20 13.44
C PRO A 182 7.73 -0.72 13.67
N LEU A 183 7.86 -1.77 12.86
CA LEU A 183 8.94 -2.76 12.99
C LEU A 183 10.32 -2.10 12.78
N THR A 184 10.41 -1.01 12.02
CA THR A 184 11.64 -0.21 11.89
C THR A 184 12.19 0.25 13.24
N ALA A 185 11.32 0.56 14.21
CA ALA A 185 11.73 1.04 15.52
C ALA A 185 12.48 -0.02 16.35
N PHE A 186 12.42 -1.30 15.93
CA PHE A 186 13.09 -2.42 16.59
C PHE A 186 14.40 -2.80 15.90
N LEU A 187 14.80 -2.16 14.80
CA LEU A 187 16.06 -2.48 14.10
C LEU A 187 17.28 -2.23 15.00
N ASP A 188 17.27 -1.14 15.75
CA ASP A 188 18.36 -0.75 16.65
C ASP A 188 18.33 -1.51 17.99
N GLU A 189 17.24 -2.24 18.28
CA GLU A 189 17.06 -3.00 19.53
C GLU A 189 17.61 -4.44 19.44
N GLU A 190 18.10 -4.86 18.27
CA GLU A 190 18.65 -6.19 17.99
C GLU A 190 17.77 -7.35 18.54
N PRO A 191 16.50 -7.44 18.12
CA PRO A 191 15.58 -8.42 18.66
C PRO A 191 16.05 -9.85 18.38
N SER A 192 15.63 -10.79 19.24
CA SER A 192 15.99 -12.19 19.05
C SER A 192 15.49 -12.72 17.69
N TYR A 193 16.23 -13.69 17.15
CA TYR A 193 15.87 -14.33 15.88
C TYR A 193 14.49 -15.01 15.94
N ASP A 194 14.14 -15.60 17.07
CA ASP A 194 12.83 -16.26 17.26
C ASP A 194 11.69 -15.24 17.28
N TRP A 195 11.87 -14.11 17.97
CA TRP A 195 10.90 -13.02 17.97
C TRP A 195 10.71 -12.46 16.55
N THR A 196 11.83 -12.20 15.86
CA THR A 196 11.82 -11.66 14.50
C THR A 196 11.12 -12.61 13.53
N ALA A 197 11.44 -13.91 13.60
CA ALA A 197 10.76 -14.93 12.80
C ALA A 197 9.26 -14.99 13.11
N GLY A 198 8.86 -14.90 14.38
CA GLY A 198 7.46 -14.89 14.80
C GLY A 198 6.68 -13.66 14.31
N VAL A 199 7.29 -12.47 14.31
CA VAL A 199 6.69 -11.26 13.75
C VAL A 199 6.48 -11.41 12.25
N VAL A 200 7.52 -11.83 11.52
CA VAL A 200 7.46 -11.99 10.06
C VAL A 200 6.48 -13.11 9.68
N ALA A 201 6.38 -14.18 10.47
CA ALA A 201 5.39 -15.23 10.26
C ALA A 201 3.96 -14.69 10.35
N ARG A 202 3.63 -13.91 11.38
CA ARG A 202 2.30 -13.28 11.52
C ARG A 202 1.99 -12.33 10.37
N SER A 203 2.98 -11.55 9.90
CA SER A 203 2.83 -10.73 8.71
C SER A 203 2.59 -11.57 7.44
N ALA A 204 3.27 -12.70 7.30
CA ALA A 204 3.08 -13.62 6.18
C ALA A 204 1.68 -14.28 6.20
N ARG A 205 1.13 -14.60 7.38
CA ARG A 205 -0.27 -15.06 7.53
C ARG A 205 -1.27 -13.98 7.08
N ALA A 206 -1.06 -12.73 7.51
CA ALA A 206 -1.88 -11.60 7.08
C ALA A 206 -1.84 -11.40 5.57
N LEU A 207 -0.66 -11.46 4.96
CA LEU A 207 -0.51 -11.38 3.50
C LEU A 207 -1.16 -12.57 2.78
N HIS A 208 -1.08 -13.77 3.34
CA HIS A 208 -1.77 -14.92 2.75
C HIS A 208 -3.30 -14.70 2.72
N ALA A 209 -3.88 -14.16 3.80
CA ALA A 209 -5.29 -13.80 3.83
C ALA A 209 -5.62 -12.74 2.76
N SER A 210 -4.78 -11.71 2.60
CA SER A 210 -4.88 -10.73 1.52
C SER A 210 -4.86 -11.39 0.13
N HIS A 211 -3.93 -12.32 -0.11
CA HIS A 211 -3.78 -13.01 -1.39
C HIS A 211 -5.01 -13.83 -1.76
N ARG A 212 -5.67 -14.48 -0.77
CA ARG A 212 -6.92 -15.21 -1.00
C ARG A 212 -8.10 -14.29 -1.39
N CYS A 213 -8.01 -13.00 -1.06
CA CYS A 213 -8.98 -11.98 -1.45
C CYS A 213 -8.63 -11.29 -2.78
N GLY A 214 -7.62 -11.79 -3.52
CA GLY A 214 -7.18 -11.21 -4.79
C GLY A 214 -6.35 -9.93 -4.62
N VAL A 215 -5.89 -9.63 -3.40
CA VAL A 215 -5.14 -8.42 -3.07
C VAL A 215 -3.66 -8.74 -2.85
N ILE A 216 -2.77 -8.07 -3.60
CA ILE A 216 -1.31 -8.13 -3.44
C ILE A 216 -0.85 -6.78 -2.89
N HIS A 217 -0.06 -6.77 -1.82
CA HIS A 217 0.29 -5.57 -1.08
C HIS A 217 1.30 -4.66 -1.81
N ARG A 218 2.35 -5.24 -2.39
CA ARG A 218 3.37 -4.58 -3.23
C ARG A 218 4.35 -3.60 -2.55
N ASP A 219 4.25 -3.33 -1.26
CA ASP A 219 5.20 -2.46 -0.55
C ASP A 219 5.50 -2.98 0.87
N MET A 220 5.77 -4.28 0.99
CA MET A 220 6.19 -4.83 2.28
C MET A 220 7.59 -4.35 2.64
N LYS A 221 7.68 -3.68 3.79
CA LYS A 221 8.88 -3.14 4.42
C LYS A 221 8.64 -3.02 5.93
N PRO A 222 9.67 -2.83 6.77
CA PRO A 222 9.46 -2.77 8.22
C PRO A 222 8.54 -1.61 8.65
N ASP A 223 8.50 -0.47 7.94
CA ASP A 223 7.59 0.65 8.26
C ASP A 223 6.10 0.28 8.14
N ASN A 224 5.78 -0.70 7.29
CA ASN A 224 4.42 -1.14 7.00
C ASN A 224 4.00 -2.34 7.87
N ILE A 225 4.79 -2.69 8.89
CA ILE A 225 4.48 -3.71 9.89
C ILE A 225 4.47 -3.02 11.25
N MET A 226 3.32 -2.99 11.92
CA MET A 226 3.18 -2.42 13.25
C MET A 226 3.10 -3.50 14.32
N ILE A 227 3.90 -3.31 15.38
CA ILE A 227 3.88 -4.15 16.57
C ILE A 227 3.06 -3.41 17.63
N ALA A 228 1.87 -3.93 17.88
CA ALA A 228 0.98 -3.37 18.87
C ALA A 228 1.38 -3.78 20.29
N ASP A 229 0.89 -3.04 21.27
CA ASP A 229 0.97 -3.42 22.67
C ASP A 229 0.37 -4.83 22.86
N GLY A 230 1.08 -5.67 23.62
CA GLY A 230 0.76 -7.09 23.78
C GLY A 230 1.28 -8.01 22.66
N GLY A 231 2.07 -7.49 21.71
CA GLY A 231 2.81 -8.30 20.74
C GLY A 231 2.03 -8.72 19.49
N ARG A 232 0.81 -8.17 19.29
CA ARG A 232 0.05 -8.36 18.06
C ARG A 232 0.74 -7.64 16.90
N VAL A 233 0.61 -8.20 15.69
CA VAL A 233 1.30 -7.71 14.49
C VAL A 233 0.26 -7.31 13.46
N PHE A 234 0.36 -6.09 12.95
CA PHE A 234 -0.53 -5.53 11.94
C PHE A 234 0.26 -5.18 10.68
N VAL A 235 -0.24 -5.58 9.52
CA VAL A 235 0.22 -5.13 8.21
C VAL A 235 -0.59 -3.90 7.80
N MET A 236 0.09 -2.85 7.37
CA MET A 236 -0.48 -1.53 7.09
C MET A 236 -0.13 -1.03 5.69
N ASP A 237 -0.86 -0.01 5.22
CA ASP A 237 -0.56 0.78 4.01
C ASP A 237 -0.62 -0.01 2.68
N PHE A 238 -1.85 -0.30 2.26
CA PHE A 238 -2.14 -0.94 0.97
C PHE A 238 -2.13 0.07 -0.20
N GLY A 239 -1.51 1.24 -0.03
CA GLY A 239 -1.51 2.38 -0.96
C GLY A 239 -0.98 2.12 -2.38
N VAL A 240 -0.45 0.93 -2.66
CA VAL A 240 -0.01 0.47 -3.99
C VAL A 240 -0.53 -0.90 -4.37
N ALA A 241 -1.54 -1.38 -3.66
CA ALA A 241 -2.03 -2.73 -3.83
C ALA A 241 -2.47 -2.99 -5.28
N GLN A 242 -2.42 -4.26 -5.65
CA GLN A 242 -3.08 -4.78 -6.83
C GLN A 242 -4.32 -5.56 -6.38
N VAL A 243 -5.48 -5.20 -6.89
CA VAL A 243 -6.77 -5.81 -6.54
C VAL A 243 -7.36 -6.45 -7.80
N ASP A 244 -7.49 -7.78 -7.84
CA ASP A 244 -7.96 -8.53 -9.01
C ASP A 244 -7.22 -8.17 -10.31
N GLY A 245 -5.92 -7.91 -10.23
CA GLY A 245 -5.11 -7.49 -11.38
C GLY A 245 -5.23 -6.01 -11.77
N ARG A 246 -6.08 -5.23 -11.09
CA ARG A 246 -6.14 -3.77 -11.23
C ARG A 246 -5.05 -3.12 -10.38
N THR A 247 -4.37 -2.13 -10.95
CA THR A 247 -3.35 -1.32 -10.26
C THR A 247 -3.09 -0.02 -11.02
N VAL A 248 -2.63 1.02 -10.32
CA VAL A 248 -2.28 2.32 -10.90
C VAL A 248 -0.76 2.44 -11.03
N GLN A 249 -0.25 2.37 -12.26
CA GLN A 249 1.14 2.74 -12.54
C GLN A 249 1.28 4.26 -12.67
N ALA A 250 2.36 4.81 -12.12
CA ALA A 250 2.89 6.05 -12.63
C ALA A 250 3.58 5.72 -13.97
N SER A 251 3.33 6.51 -15.01
CA SER A 251 4.32 6.64 -16.08
C SER A 251 5.61 7.16 -15.43
N ASP A 252 6.68 6.37 -15.53
CA ASP A 252 8.07 6.71 -15.15
C ASP A 252 8.44 6.78 -13.66
N GLU A 253 7.50 6.68 -12.71
CA GLU A 253 7.86 6.67 -11.29
C GLU A 253 7.80 5.26 -10.67
N VAL A 254 8.97 4.76 -10.28
CA VAL A 254 9.07 3.51 -9.51
C VAL A 254 8.56 3.76 -8.09
N VAL A 255 7.40 3.21 -7.80
CA VAL A 255 6.70 3.42 -6.53
C VAL A 255 7.06 2.34 -5.50
N GLY A 256 7.40 2.77 -4.28
CA GLY A 256 7.79 1.95 -3.13
C GLY A 256 9.23 2.21 -2.70
N THR A 257 9.68 1.57 -1.63
CA THR A 257 11.08 1.69 -1.17
C THR A 257 11.95 0.68 -1.93
N PRO A 258 12.84 1.11 -2.88
CA PRO A 258 13.48 0.21 -3.84
C PRO A 258 14.24 -0.97 -3.23
N ALA A 259 14.74 -0.82 -2.00
CA ALA A 259 15.51 -1.84 -1.30
C ALA A 259 14.73 -3.14 -1.04
N TYR A 260 13.40 -3.07 -0.90
CA TYR A 260 12.54 -4.23 -0.62
C TYR A 260 11.79 -4.75 -1.85
N MET A 261 11.91 -4.06 -3.00
CA MET A 261 11.20 -4.46 -4.20
C MET A 261 11.65 -5.83 -4.71
N SER A 262 10.69 -6.63 -5.16
CA SER A 262 11.02 -7.83 -5.92
C SER A 262 11.66 -7.51 -7.28
N PRO A 263 12.49 -8.41 -7.85
CA PRO A 263 13.08 -8.23 -9.18
C PRO A 263 12.06 -7.98 -10.30
N GLU A 264 10.86 -8.53 -10.21
CA GLU A 264 9.78 -8.28 -11.17
C GLU A 264 9.17 -6.89 -11.01
N GLN A 265 9.02 -6.38 -9.78
CA GLN A 265 8.62 -5.00 -9.52
C GLN A 265 9.67 -4.01 -10.04
N ALA A 266 10.94 -4.25 -9.75
CA ALA A 266 12.04 -3.41 -10.20
C ALA A 266 12.23 -3.41 -11.73
N ARG A 267 11.67 -4.40 -12.45
CA ARG A 267 11.59 -4.41 -13.92
C ARG A 267 10.34 -3.72 -14.47
N GLY A 268 9.46 -3.22 -13.60
CA GLY A 268 8.20 -2.60 -14.00
C GLY A 268 7.13 -3.59 -14.47
N LYS A 269 7.19 -4.88 -14.08
CA LYS A 269 6.11 -5.82 -14.41
C LYS A 269 4.79 -5.33 -13.82
N ARG A 270 3.76 -5.25 -14.66
CA ARG A 270 2.46 -4.66 -14.29
C ARG A 270 1.61 -5.58 -13.42
N LEU A 271 1.61 -6.86 -13.76
CA LEU A 271 0.90 -7.89 -13.01
C LEU A 271 1.90 -8.64 -12.15
N LEU A 272 1.70 -8.52 -10.84
CA LEU A 272 2.48 -9.22 -9.84
C LEU A 272 1.69 -10.42 -9.32
N THR A 273 2.41 -11.31 -8.65
CA THR A 273 1.83 -12.49 -7.99
C THR A 273 2.14 -12.42 -6.50
N PRO A 274 1.47 -13.23 -5.65
CA PRO A 274 1.82 -13.39 -4.24
C PRO A 274 3.31 -13.57 -3.94
N ALA A 275 4.07 -14.15 -4.87
CA ALA A 275 5.51 -14.34 -4.74
C ALA A 275 6.29 -13.02 -4.64
N SER A 276 5.76 -11.90 -5.15
CA SER A 276 6.37 -10.57 -5.00
C SER A 276 6.33 -10.10 -3.55
N ASP A 277 5.19 -10.25 -2.87
CA ASP A 277 5.07 -9.92 -1.44
C ASP A 277 5.95 -10.83 -0.57
N VAL A 278 6.06 -12.12 -0.92
CA VAL A 278 6.99 -13.05 -0.26
C VAL A 278 8.43 -12.56 -0.35
N TYR A 279 8.86 -12.06 -1.51
CA TYR A 279 10.20 -11.50 -1.66
C TYR A 279 10.39 -10.27 -0.77
N SER A 280 9.44 -9.33 -0.81
CA SER A 280 9.54 -8.07 -0.06
C SER A 280 9.51 -8.31 1.46
N LEU A 281 8.72 -9.27 1.93
CA LEU A 281 8.73 -9.68 3.32
C LEU A 281 10.02 -10.47 3.68
N GLY A 282 10.58 -11.25 2.75
CA GLY A 282 11.91 -11.85 2.89
C GLY A 282 13.03 -10.80 2.98
N ALA A 283 12.92 -9.71 2.21
CA ALA A 283 13.83 -8.56 2.28
C ALA A 283 13.70 -7.81 3.62
N THR A 284 12.49 -7.70 4.16
CA THR A 284 12.23 -7.18 5.51
C THR A 284 12.92 -8.05 6.56
N LEU A 285 12.71 -9.37 6.52
CA LEU A 285 13.39 -10.31 7.42
C LEU A 285 14.91 -10.24 7.31
N TYR A 286 15.44 -10.12 6.09
CA TYR A 286 16.87 -9.96 5.84
C TYR A 286 17.45 -8.77 6.60
N GLU A 287 16.81 -7.60 6.49
CA GLU A 287 17.27 -6.41 7.20
C GLU A 287 17.16 -6.59 8.71
N MET A 288 16.04 -7.10 9.21
CA MET A 288 15.85 -7.31 10.66
C MET A 288 16.94 -8.18 11.29
N ILE A 289 17.42 -9.21 10.58
CA ILE A 289 18.42 -10.14 11.14
C ILE A 289 19.87 -9.74 10.84
N THR A 290 20.08 -8.78 9.93
CA THR A 290 21.42 -8.33 9.52
C THR A 290 21.76 -6.90 9.89
N GLY A 291 20.76 -6.07 10.18
CA GLY A 291 20.87 -4.61 10.28
C GLY A 291 21.16 -3.92 8.95
N VAL A 292 21.12 -4.64 7.82
CA VAL A 292 21.53 -4.12 6.51
C VAL A 292 20.49 -4.43 5.44
N GLN A 293 20.12 -3.42 4.66
CA GLN A 293 19.23 -3.63 3.52
C GLN A 293 19.85 -4.55 2.46
N PRO A 294 19.06 -5.45 1.84
CA PRO A 294 19.58 -6.46 0.93
C PRO A 294 20.14 -5.88 -0.38
N ALA A 295 19.60 -4.74 -0.82
CA ALA A 295 20.09 -3.99 -1.97
C ALA A 295 19.90 -2.50 -1.74
N ILE A 296 20.99 -1.76 -1.61
CA ILE A 296 21.01 -0.30 -1.56
C ILE A 296 22.07 0.23 -2.51
N GLY A 297 21.78 1.25 -3.30
CA GLY A 297 22.72 1.98 -4.16
C GLY A 297 22.78 3.46 -3.78
N LYS A 298 23.71 4.22 -4.37
CA LYS A 298 23.81 5.67 -4.14
C LYS A 298 22.63 6.43 -4.70
N THR A 299 21.94 5.85 -5.69
CA THR A 299 20.72 6.40 -6.29
C THR A 299 19.62 5.34 -6.33
N LYS A 300 18.37 5.81 -6.50
CA LYS A 300 17.20 4.96 -6.74
C LYS A 300 17.42 4.02 -7.93
N GLU A 301 17.89 4.57 -9.05
CA GLU A 301 18.24 3.84 -10.27
C GLU A 301 19.31 2.76 -10.01
N GLU A 302 20.34 3.08 -9.24
CA GLU A 302 21.36 2.11 -8.87
C GLU A 302 20.80 0.98 -7.99
N THR A 303 19.93 1.34 -7.03
CA THR A 303 19.27 0.36 -6.16
C THR A 303 18.42 -0.61 -6.98
N LEU A 304 17.60 -0.11 -7.91
CA LEU A 304 16.79 -0.93 -8.80
C LEU A 304 17.65 -1.86 -9.66
N ARG A 305 18.75 -1.34 -10.24
CA ARG A 305 19.70 -2.18 -10.98
C ARG A 305 20.29 -3.28 -10.10
N ARG A 306 20.61 -3.00 -8.83
CA ARG A 306 21.11 -4.01 -7.88
C ARG A 306 20.04 -5.06 -7.59
N VAL A 307 18.80 -4.69 -7.32
CA VAL A 307 17.66 -5.61 -7.12
C VAL A 307 17.48 -6.55 -8.31
N VAL A 308 17.54 -6.01 -9.54
CA VAL A 308 17.32 -6.80 -10.76
C VAL A 308 18.47 -7.75 -11.07
N ARG A 309 19.72 -7.30 -10.84
CA ARG A 309 20.93 -7.96 -11.36
C ARG A 309 21.71 -8.75 -10.32
N ARG A 310 21.76 -8.28 -9.07
CA ARG A 310 22.56 -8.89 -8.01
C ARG A 310 21.72 -9.88 -7.21
N ARG A 311 22.40 -10.89 -6.68
CA ARG A 311 21.80 -11.75 -5.66
C ARG A 311 22.02 -11.12 -4.30
N PRO A 312 21.07 -11.19 -3.36
CA PRO A 312 21.34 -10.86 -1.97
C PRO A 312 22.56 -11.63 -1.48
N ARG A 313 23.38 -10.98 -0.65
CA ARG A 313 24.45 -11.69 0.07
C ARG A 313 23.81 -12.71 0.99
N ASP A 314 24.48 -13.82 1.25
CA ASP A 314 24.03 -14.75 2.30
C ASP A 314 24.12 -14.04 3.66
N PRO A 315 23.02 -13.93 4.45
CA PRO A 315 23.04 -13.28 5.77
C PRO A 315 24.17 -13.79 6.66
N ARG A 316 24.49 -15.09 6.57
CA ARG A 316 25.52 -15.74 7.39
C ARG A 316 26.95 -15.34 7.03
N ARG A 317 27.15 -14.70 5.88
CA ARG A 317 28.43 -14.08 5.51
C ARG A 317 28.58 -12.66 6.05
N ILE A 318 27.49 -12.05 6.50
CA ILE A 318 27.50 -10.78 7.20
C ILE A 318 27.74 -11.10 8.68
N TRP A 319 26.89 -11.94 9.26
CA TRP A 319 26.98 -12.36 10.65
C TRP A 319 26.94 -13.89 10.75
N SER A 320 28.07 -14.50 11.13
CA SER A 320 28.20 -15.97 11.22
C SER A 320 27.30 -16.61 12.29
N GLN A 321 26.86 -15.81 13.27
CA GLN A 321 25.95 -16.22 14.35
C GLN A 321 24.50 -16.44 13.89
N ILE A 322 24.11 -15.94 12.71
CA ILE A 322 22.76 -16.16 12.19
C ILE A 322 22.52 -17.67 12.00
N PRO A 323 21.44 -18.23 12.57
CA PRO A 323 21.10 -19.63 12.43
C PRO A 323 21.02 -20.07 10.97
N ARG A 324 21.48 -21.30 10.70
CA ARG A 324 21.54 -21.83 9.34
C ARG A 324 20.15 -21.81 8.69
N GLU A 325 19.18 -22.31 9.42
CA GLU A 325 17.79 -22.50 9.05
C GLU A 325 17.17 -21.16 8.65
N LEU A 326 17.34 -20.12 9.48
CA LEU A 326 16.84 -18.79 9.22
C LEU A 326 17.47 -18.15 7.97
N GLY A 327 18.79 -18.31 7.80
CA GLY A 327 19.47 -17.90 6.57
C GLY A 327 18.92 -18.60 5.34
N GLU A 328 18.63 -19.90 5.41
CA GLU A 328 18.04 -20.67 4.30
C GLU A 328 16.62 -20.19 3.95
N ILE A 329 15.81 -19.88 4.97
CA ILE A 329 14.47 -19.31 4.81
C ILE A 329 14.51 -17.99 4.05
N VAL A 330 15.35 -17.05 4.50
CA VAL A 330 15.51 -15.72 3.87
C VAL A 330 15.97 -15.85 2.43
N MET A 331 16.99 -16.65 2.17
CA MET A 331 17.54 -16.83 0.83
C MET A 331 16.54 -17.49 -0.13
N TRP A 332 15.62 -18.32 0.38
CA TRP A 332 14.55 -18.88 -0.44
C TRP A 332 13.46 -17.86 -0.74
N ALA A 333 12.98 -17.12 0.26
CA ALA A 333 12.01 -16.05 0.05
C ALA A 333 12.52 -15.02 -0.97
N MET A 334 13.82 -14.73 -0.94
CA MET A 334 14.48 -13.76 -1.83
C MET A 334 15.08 -14.35 -3.12
N GLU A 335 14.67 -15.55 -3.55
CA GLU A 335 15.12 -16.09 -4.84
C GLU A 335 14.68 -15.18 -5.99
N ARG A 336 15.55 -14.96 -6.99
CA ARG A 336 15.29 -13.97 -8.04
C ARG A 336 14.12 -14.31 -8.97
N SER A 337 13.84 -15.59 -9.14
CA SER A 337 12.74 -16.11 -9.96
C SER A 337 11.56 -16.41 -9.03
N ALA A 338 10.43 -15.74 -9.29
CA ALA A 338 9.22 -15.86 -8.50
C ALA A 338 8.76 -17.32 -8.39
N GLU A 339 8.88 -18.08 -9.48
CA GLU A 339 8.50 -19.49 -9.60
C GLU A 339 9.34 -20.43 -8.72
N ARG A 340 10.50 -19.97 -8.24
CA ARG A 340 11.40 -20.74 -7.38
C ARG A 340 11.35 -20.34 -5.91
N ARG A 341 10.59 -19.30 -5.56
CA ARG A 341 10.32 -18.87 -4.17
C ARG A 341 9.35 -19.83 -3.47
N TYR A 342 8.85 -19.46 -2.30
CA TYR A 342 7.71 -20.13 -1.69
C TYR A 342 6.48 -20.01 -2.59
N GLY A 343 5.68 -21.07 -2.67
CA GLY A 343 4.46 -21.09 -3.49
C GLY A 343 3.33 -20.21 -2.95
N SER A 344 3.39 -19.87 -1.65
CA SER A 344 2.45 -18.99 -0.96
C SER A 344 3.13 -18.29 0.20
N ALA A 345 2.52 -17.19 0.69
CA ALA A 345 2.95 -16.56 1.94
C ALA A 345 2.71 -17.46 3.16
N GLU A 346 1.70 -18.35 3.11
CA GLU A 346 1.47 -19.38 4.13
C GLU A 346 2.66 -20.34 4.25
N ALA A 347 3.18 -20.88 3.13
CA ALA A 347 4.34 -21.78 3.18
C ALA A 347 5.60 -21.09 3.73
N PHE A 348 5.72 -19.77 3.52
CA PHE A 348 6.78 -18.98 4.12
C PHE A 348 6.58 -18.81 5.65
N ALA A 349 5.35 -18.56 6.08
CA ALA A 349 4.99 -18.49 7.51
C ALA A 349 5.25 -19.83 8.22
N ASP A 350 4.89 -20.96 7.61
CA ASP A 350 5.08 -22.30 8.17
C ASP A 350 6.55 -22.58 8.52
N ASP A 351 7.48 -22.22 7.63
CA ASP A 351 8.92 -22.41 7.85
C ASP A 351 9.47 -21.48 8.95
N LEU A 352 8.95 -20.25 9.05
CA LEU A 352 9.33 -19.31 10.12
C LEU A 352 8.82 -19.77 11.49
N GLU A 353 7.58 -20.26 11.57
CA GLU A 353 6.99 -20.83 12.78
C GLU A 353 7.68 -22.15 13.18
N ALA A 354 8.05 -22.98 12.20
CA ALA A 354 8.85 -24.17 12.45
C ALA A 354 10.22 -23.81 13.01
N PHE A 355 10.91 -22.83 12.43
CA PHE A 355 12.18 -22.32 12.94
C PHE A 355 12.05 -21.82 14.39
N ALA A 356 11.10 -20.93 14.67
CA ALA A 356 10.91 -20.37 16.02
C ALA A 356 10.52 -21.44 17.07
N ALA A 357 9.92 -22.55 16.64
CA ALA A 357 9.59 -23.68 17.50
C ALA A 357 10.69 -24.76 17.58
N GLY A 358 11.85 -24.56 16.95
CA GLY A 358 12.93 -25.56 16.89
C GLY A 358 12.57 -26.83 16.10
N ARG A 359 11.58 -26.75 15.20
CA ARG A 359 11.12 -27.86 14.36
C ARG A 359 11.85 -27.86 13.01
N PRO A 360 11.96 -29.03 12.33
CA PRO A 360 12.55 -29.09 10.99
C PRO A 360 11.78 -28.23 9.98
N ILE A 361 12.50 -27.43 9.20
CA ILE A 361 11.95 -26.57 8.16
C ILE A 361 11.95 -27.24 6.78
N HIS A 362 11.01 -26.90 5.91
CA HIS A 362 10.94 -27.39 4.53
C HIS A 362 12.10 -26.88 3.68
N ALA A 363 12.61 -25.66 3.91
CA ALA A 363 13.75 -25.11 3.17
C ALA A 363 14.98 -26.02 3.18
N SER A 364 15.20 -26.69 4.32
CA SER A 364 16.34 -27.57 4.54
C SER A 364 16.30 -28.85 3.68
N ARG A 365 15.13 -29.22 3.16
CA ARG A 365 14.89 -30.45 2.38
C ARG A 365 15.12 -30.27 0.88
N ARG A 366 15.45 -29.06 0.40
CA ARG A 366 15.76 -28.83 -1.02
C ARG A 366 17.07 -29.50 -1.44
N PRO A 367 17.18 -29.99 -2.69
CA PRO A 367 18.40 -30.60 -3.19
C PRO A 367 19.64 -29.71 -2.98
N ARG A 368 20.74 -30.30 -2.48
CA ARG A 368 21.99 -29.60 -2.12
C ARG A 368 22.55 -28.69 -3.22
N HIS A 369 22.28 -28.97 -4.50
CA HIS A 369 22.71 -28.14 -5.62
C HIS A 369 22.05 -26.75 -5.65
N TRP A 370 20.86 -26.61 -5.04
CA TRP A 370 20.15 -25.34 -4.92
C TRP A 370 20.85 -24.42 -3.91
N LEU A 371 21.20 -24.95 -2.73
CA LEU A 371 21.98 -24.27 -1.68
C LEU A 371 23.43 -23.97 -2.14
N ALA A 372 24.06 -24.88 -2.89
CA ALA A 372 25.40 -24.68 -3.45
C ALA A 372 25.47 -23.48 -4.42
N ARG A 373 24.35 -23.17 -5.08
CA ARG A 373 24.23 -22.04 -6.02
C ARG A 373 24.33 -20.67 -5.34
N TRP A 374 23.99 -20.61 -4.05
CA TRP A 374 24.13 -19.41 -3.23
C TRP A 374 25.53 -19.28 -2.62
N ARG A 375 26.16 -20.41 -2.27
CA ARG A 375 27.54 -20.45 -1.75
C ARG A 375 28.60 -20.04 -2.78
N ARG A 376 28.37 -20.26 -4.08
CA ARG A 376 29.32 -19.92 -5.16
C ARG A 376 29.21 -18.48 -5.67
N GLY A 377 28.08 -17.79 -5.44
CA GLY A 377 27.81 -16.45 -5.98
C GLY A 377 28.52 -15.29 -5.26
N GLY A 378 29.24 -15.55 -4.16
CA GLY A 378 30.02 -14.54 -3.43
C GLY A 378 31.49 -14.45 -3.83
N ARG A 379 31.89 -15.07 -4.95
CA ARG A 379 33.22 -14.92 -5.56
C ARG A 379 33.07 -14.42 -7.00
N SER A 380 32.82 -13.13 -7.18
CA SER A 380 33.05 -12.44 -8.45
C SER A 380 33.15 -10.93 -8.18
N SER A 381 34.38 -10.42 -8.32
CA SER A 381 34.83 -9.07 -8.69
C SER A 381 34.20 -7.85 -8.04
#